data_AF-A0A3D0VZ58-F1
#
_entry.id   AF-A0A3D0VZ58-F1
#
_cell.length_a   1.000
_cell.length_b   1.000
_cell.length_c   1.000
_cell.angle_alpha   90.00
_cell.angle_beta   90.00
_cell.angle_gamma   90.00
#
_symmetry.space_group_name_H-M   'P 1'
#
loop_
_entity.id
_entity.type
_entity.pdbx_description
1 polymer ?
#
loop_
_entity_poly.entity_id
_entity_poly.type
_entity_poly.pdbx_seq_one_letter_code
_entity_poly.pdbx_strand_id
1 'polypeptide(L)' 'MIEIPAEVRYLLDRLEKSGYEGYLVGGCVRDALLGIVPKDWDLCTCALPEEIVACFFDEKQSLSGFRH' A
#
# COMPACT_ATOMS: atom_id res chain seq x y z
N MET A 1 10.67 -11.18 13.05
CA MET A 1 9.43 -11.21 12.26
C MET A 1 9.14 -9.76 11.88
N ILE A 2 8.79 -9.46 10.62
CA ILE A 2 8.51 -8.07 10.24
C ILE A 2 7.18 -7.66 10.86
N GLU A 3 7.20 -6.61 11.69
CA GLU A 3 5.97 -6.01 12.21
C GLU A 3 5.43 -5.00 11.21
N ILE A 4 4.25 -5.28 10.69
CA ILE A 4 3.55 -4.43 9.73
C ILE A 4 2.38 -3.77 10.47
N PRO A 5 2.27 -2.42 10.48
CA PRO A 5 1.18 -1.71 11.11
C PRO A 5 -0.20 -2.17 10.61
N ALA A 6 -1.22 -2.07 11.46
CA ALA A 6 -2.56 -2.52 11.15
C ALA A 6 -3.16 -1.76 9.96
N GLU A 7 -2.84 -0.47 9.82
CA GLU A 7 -3.28 0.39 8.72
C GLU A 7 -2.71 -0.11 7.38
N VAL A 8 -1.43 -0.48 7.35
CA VAL A 8 -0.76 -1.01 6.16
C VAL A 8 -1.33 -2.38 5.78
N ARG A 9 -1.60 -3.23 6.78
CA ARG A 9 -2.27 -4.52 6.56
C ARG A 9 -3.66 -4.33 5.96
N TYR A 10 -4.43 -3.39 6.49
CA TYR A 10 -5.77 -3.08 6.00
C TYR A 10 -5.76 -2.67 4.53
N LEU A 11 -4.80 -1.85 4.10
CA LEU A 11 -4.66 -1.46 2.69
C LEU A 11 -4.38 -2.68 1.79
N LEU A 12 -3.47 -3.55 2.20
CA LEU A 12 -3.14 -4.79 1.47
C LEU A 12 -4.35 -5.71 1.37
N ASP A 13 -5.00 -6.01 2.50
CA ASP A 13 -6.17 -6.88 2.57
C ASP A 13 -7.32 -6.35 1.71
N ARG A 14 -7.47 -5.02 1.65
CA ARG A 14 -8.52 -4.38 0.86
C ARG A 14 -8.24 -4.49 -0.64
N LEU A 15 -7.00 -4.33 -1.07
CA LEU A 15 -6.59 -4.57 -2.46
C LEU A 15 -6.82 -6.05 -2.85
N GLU A 16 -6.39 -6.99 -1.99
CA GLU A 16 -6.55 -8.43 -2.23
C GLU A 16 -8.03 -8.83 -2.33
N LYS A 17 -8.88 -8.30 -1.43
CA LYS A 17 -10.34 -8.53 -1.48
C LYS A 17 -11.00 -7.97 -2.73
N SER A 18 -10.43 -6.91 -3.30
CA SER A 18 -10.87 -6.34 -4.58
C SER A 18 -10.31 -7.09 -5.80
N GLY A 19 -9.49 -8.12 -5.59
CA GLY A 19 -8.92 -8.94 -6.67
C GLY A 19 -7.57 -8.45 -7.20
N TYR A 20 -6.92 -7.52 -6.51
CA TYR A 20 -5.61 -6.99 -6.90
C TYR A 20 -4.52 -7.41 -5.92
N GLU A 21 -3.32 -7.65 -6.42
CA GLU A 21 -2.17 -7.94 -5.57
C GLU A 21 -1.60 -6.64 -5.00
N GLY A 22 -1.25 -6.65 -3.72
CA GLY A 22 -0.59 -5.55 -3.03
C GLY A 22 0.77 -5.97 -2.51
N TYR A 23 1.80 -5.17 -2.75
CA TYR A 23 3.17 -5.46 -2.35
C TYR A 23 3.76 -4.29 -1.58
N LEU A 24 4.44 -4.59 -0.48
CA LEU A 24 5.30 -3.62 0.21
C LEU A 24 6.61 -3.52 -0.55
N VAL A 25 7.07 -2.29 -0.81
CA VAL A 25 8.27 -2.04 -1.61
C VAL A 25 9.11 -0.92 -0.99
N GLY A 26 10.30 -0.69 -1.56
CA GLY A 26 11.12 0.46 -1.20
C GLY A 26 11.88 0.29 0.10
N GLY A 27 12.18 1.43 0.75
CA GLY A 27 13.02 1.50 1.94
C GLY A 27 12.41 0.81 3.16
N CYS A 28 11.08 0.81 3.27
CA CYS A 28 10.38 0.23 4.40
C CYS A 28 10.62 -1.28 4.53
N VAL A 29 10.71 -2.00 3.41
CA VAL A 29 11.00 -3.44 3.39
C VAL A 29 12.42 -3.71 3.84
N ARG A 30 13.39 -2.95 3.33
CA ARG A 30 14.81 -3.08 3.74
C ARG A 30 14.95 -2.84 5.23
N ASP A 31 14.38 -1.75 5.73
CA ASP A 31 14.51 -1.35 7.13
C ASP A 31 13.86 -2.41 8.03
N ALA A 32 12.65 -2.87 7.68
CA ALA A 32 11.96 -3.96 8.36
C ALA A 32 12.77 -5.28 8.41
N LEU A 33 13.42 -5.66 7.30
CA LEU A 33 14.28 -6.84 7.24
C LEU A 33 15.52 -6.71 8.14
N LEU A 34 16.02 -5.49 8.32
CA LEU A 34 17.13 -5.17 9.21
C LEU A 34 16.69 -4.99 10.68
N GLY A 35 15.40 -5.13 10.98
CA GLY A 35 14.84 -4.88 12.31
C GLY A 35 14.80 -3.39 12.70
N ILE A 36 14.93 -2.49 11.72
CA ILE A 36 14.78 -1.04 11.88
C ILE A 36 13.31 -0.69 11.63
N VAL A 37 12.72 0.15 12.47
CA VAL A 37 11.34 0.61 12.30
C VAL A 37 11.27 1.54 11.08
N PRO A 38 10.48 1.19 10.03
CA PRO A 38 10.29 2.07 8.88
C PRO A 38 9.63 3.39 9.26
N LYS A 39 10.02 4.47 8.60
CA LYS A 39 9.44 5.82 8.81
C LYS A 39 8.14 6.03 8.03
N ASP A 40 8.09 5.43 6.86
CA ASP A 40 7.02 5.44 5.87
C ASP A 40 6.83 4.02 5.32
N TRP A 41 5.69 3.78 4.67
CA TRP A 41 5.37 2.51 4.05
C TRP A 41 4.88 2.75 2.63
N ASP A 42 5.63 2.23 1.65
CA ASP A 42 5.26 2.28 0.25
C ASP A 42 4.60 0.98 -0.18
N LEU A 43 3.50 1.11 -0.93
CA LEU A 43 2.77 -0.01 -1.51
C LEU A 43 2.74 0.10 -3.04
N CYS A 44 2.87 -1.02 -3.73
CA CYS A 44 2.61 -1.15 -5.16
C CYS A 44 1.50 -2.17 -5.41
N THR A 45 0.74 -1.96 -6.49
CA THR A 45 -0.31 -2.86 -6.93
C THR A 45 -0.38 -2.89 -8.45
N CYS A 46 -0.97 -3.95 -9.00
CA CYS A 46 -1.28 -4.06 -10.43
C CYS A 46 -2.55 -3.30 -10.83
N ALA A 47 -3.32 -2.79 -9.86
CA ALA A 47 -4.51 -1.99 -10.13
C ALA A 47 -4.15 -0.66 -10.82
N LEU A 48 -4.94 -0.29 -11.82
CA LEU A 48 -4.89 1.01 -12.46
C LEU A 48 -5.32 2.12 -11.50
N PRO A 49 -4.92 3.38 -11.74
CA PRO A 49 -5.27 4.47 -10.84
C PRO A 49 -6.78 4.63 -10.61
N GLU A 50 -7.62 4.42 -11.64
CA GLU A 50 -9.08 4.45 -11.54
C GLU A 50 -9.64 3.29 -10.70
N GLU A 51 -9.01 2.12 -10.79
CA GLU A 51 -9.38 0.93 -10.02
C GLU A 51 -9.02 1.10 -8.54
N ILE A 52 -7.88 1.73 -8.23
CA ILE A 52 -7.51 2.09 -6.85
C ILE A 52 -8.53 3.07 -6.29
N VAL A 53 -8.89 4.12 -7.04
CA VAL A 53 -9.92 5.09 -6.63
C VAL A 53 -11.24 4.37 -6.30
N ALA A 54 -11.62 3.37 -7.11
CA ALA A 54 -12.80 2.56 -6.87
C ALA A 54 -12.66 1.63 -5.65
N CYS A 55 -11.49 1.06 -5.37
CA CYS A 55 -11.26 0.20 -4.21
C CYS A 55 -11.42 0.94 -2.87
N PHE A 56 -11.10 2.23 -2.86
CA PHE A 56 -11.06 3.09 -1.67
C PHE A 56 -12.05 4.26 -1.75
N PHE A 57 -13.17 4.10 -2.48
CA PHE A 57 -14.15 5.17 -2.77
C PHE A 57 -14.77 5.83 -1.52
N ASP A 58 -14.79 5.12 -0.39
CA ASP A 58 -15.29 5.51 0.93
C ASP A 58 -14.22 6.14 1.82
N GLU A 59 -12.96 6.16 1.38
CA GLU A 59 -11.83 6.72 2.11
C GLU A 59 -11.42 8.08 1.53
N LYS A 60 -10.74 8.91 2.34
CA LYS A 60 -10.20 10.18 1.85
C LYS A 60 -8.96 9.93 0.99
N GLN A 61 -9.06 10.26 -0.29
CA GLN A 61 -7.98 10.04 -1.25
C GLN A 61 -7.20 11.33 -1.52
N SER A 62 -5.87 11.25 -1.53
CA SER A 62 -5.00 12.31 -2.03
C SER A 62 -4.44 11.92 -3.39
N LEU A 63 -5.05 12.45 -4.45
CA LEU A 63 -4.68 12.13 -5.82
C LEU A 63 -3.62 13.11 -6.29
N SER A 64 -2.34 12.75 -6.11
CA SER A 64 -1.20 13.52 -6.64
C SER A 64 -0.40 12.64 -7.60
N GLY A 65 0.18 13.23 -8.66
CA GLY A 65 0.96 12.48 -9.65
C GLY A 65 0.18 11.80 -10.77
N PHE A 66 -1.13 12.05 -10.91
CA PHE A 66 -1.97 11.59 -12.04
C PHE A 66 -1.67 12.34 -13.35
N ARG A 67 -0.40 12.40 -13.74
CA ARG A 67 -0.01 12.91 -15.05
C ARG A 67 0.47 11.71 -15.87
N HIS A 68 -0.26 11.46 -16.95
CA HIS A 68 0.07 10.55 -18.05
C HIS A 68 1.56 10.59 -18.42
#